data_AF-A0AAN1DYU8-F1
#
_entry.id   AF-A0AAN1DYU8-F1
#
_cell.length_a   1.000
_cell.length_b   1.000
_cell.length_c   1.000
_cell.angle_alpha   90.00
_cell.angle_beta   90.00
_cell.angle_gamma   90.00
#
_symmetry.space_group_name_H-M   'P 1'
#
loop_
_entity.id
_entity.type
_entity.pdbx_description
1 polymer ?
#
loop_
_entity_poly.entity_id
_entity_poly.type
_entity_poly.pdbx_seq_one_letter_code
_entity_poly.pdbx_strand_id
1 'polypeptide(L)'
;MFGKTNNYKKRPLSLHITAAMPLFVLAGFNAHAAQQHQHEVAVKANDGDVITVTASLYSPMTIVTSPKTPRQPVPASDGSDYLKTIPGFSQIRNGGTNGDPVFRGMSRA
;
A
#
# COMPACT_ATOMS: atom_id res chain seq x y z
N MET A 1 57.87 42.60 -68.14
CA MET A 1 58.93 42.33 -67.13
C MET A 1 58.37 42.73 -65.77
N PHE A 2 57.97 41.75 -64.95
CA PHE A 2 58.65 41.32 -63.70
C PHE A 2 58.58 42.32 -62.52
N GLY A 3 57.54 42.15 -61.70
CA GLY A 3 57.58 41.90 -60.25
C GLY A 3 58.23 42.89 -59.26
N LYS A 4 57.45 43.27 -58.24
CA LYS A 4 57.76 42.93 -56.83
C LYS A 4 56.55 43.11 -55.92
N THR A 5 56.16 42.03 -55.25
CA THR A 5 55.16 41.96 -54.18
C THR A 5 55.79 42.46 -52.88
N ASN A 6 55.08 43.30 -52.11
CA ASN A 6 55.48 43.65 -50.74
C ASN A 6 54.48 43.08 -49.73
N ASN A 7 55.05 42.32 -48.81
CA ASN A 7 54.42 41.48 -47.81
C ASN A 7 53.81 42.30 -46.66
N TYR A 8 52.57 41.98 -46.27
CA TYR A 8 52.02 42.38 -44.98
C TYR A 8 51.93 41.14 -44.08
N LYS A 9 52.80 41.04 -43.08
CA LYS A 9 52.77 39.99 -42.04
C LYS A 9 51.52 40.18 -41.18
N LYS A 10 50.54 39.28 -41.27
CA LYS A 10 49.35 39.27 -40.39
C LYS A 10 49.66 38.55 -39.09
N ARG A 11 49.40 39.21 -37.95
CA ARG A 11 49.55 38.68 -36.58
C ARG A 11 48.36 37.77 -36.24
N PRO A 12 48.54 36.69 -35.43
CA PRO A 12 47.52 35.65 -35.20
C PRO A 12 46.36 36.07 -34.28
N LEU A 13 46.29 37.34 -33.87
CA LEU A 13 45.33 37.78 -32.85
C LEU A 13 43.99 38.30 -33.41
N SER A 14 43.90 38.64 -34.69
CA SER A 14 42.64 39.16 -35.28
C SER A 14 41.72 38.08 -35.86
N LEU A 15 42.13 36.80 -35.83
CA LEU A 15 41.37 35.69 -36.44
C LEU A 15 40.37 35.01 -35.48
N HIS A 16 40.40 35.33 -34.18
CA HIS A 16 39.55 34.67 -33.19
C HIS A 16 38.24 35.42 -32.91
N ILE A 17 38.11 36.68 -33.33
CA ILE A 17 36.92 37.50 -33.03
C ILE A 17 35.79 37.28 -34.05
N THR A 18 36.10 36.91 -35.30
CA THR A 18 35.07 36.72 -36.34
C THR A 18 34.45 35.31 -36.37
N ALA A 19 35.12 34.31 -35.78
CA ALA A 19 34.64 32.91 -35.83
C ALA A 19 33.74 32.50 -34.65
N ALA A 20 33.63 33.32 -33.59
CA ALA A 20 32.86 32.98 -32.39
C ALA A 20 31.38 33.44 -32.43
N MET A 21 31.03 34.34 -33.34
CA MET A 21 29.68 34.92 -33.44
C MET A 21 28.59 34.05 -34.12
N PRO A 22 28.87 33.06 -35.00
CA PRO A 22 27.80 32.25 -35.57
C PRO A 22 27.39 31.09 -34.65
N LEU A 23 28.20 30.71 -33.66
CA LEU A 23 27.90 29.58 -32.76
C LEU A 23 26.97 29.95 -31.60
N PHE A 24 26.85 31.24 -31.25
CA PHE A 24 26.01 31.68 -30.13
C PHE A 24 24.53 31.87 -30.53
N VAL A 25 24.24 32.11 -31.81
CA VAL A 25 22.87 32.38 -32.29
C VAL A 25 22.02 31.10 -32.43
N LEU A 26 22.64 29.93 -32.68
CA LEU A 26 21.90 28.66 -32.78
C LEU A 26 21.52 28.06 -31.41
N ALA A 27 22.21 28.44 -30.33
CA ALA A 27 21.90 27.97 -28.97
C ALA A 27 20.71 28.74 -28.34
N GLY A 28 20.46 29.98 -28.75
CA GLY A 28 19.40 30.83 -28.18
C GLY A 28 17.97 30.38 -28.54
N PHE A 29 17.76 29.79 -29.73
CA PHE A 29 16.43 29.31 -30.14
C PHE A 29 16.00 28.03 -29.41
N ASN A 30 16.95 27.18 -28.99
CA ASN A 30 16.65 25.94 -28.29
C ASN A 30 16.32 26.14 -26.79
N ALA A 31 16.65 27.30 -26.22
CA ALA A 31 16.50 27.57 -24.79
C ALA A 31 15.10 28.03 -24.36
N HIS A 32 14.19 28.38 -25.30
CA HIS A 32 12.85 28.86 -24.96
C HIS A 32 11.75 27.78 -24.99
N ALA A 33 12.06 26.53 -25.36
CA ALA A 33 11.07 25.46 -25.49
C ALA A 33 10.87 24.59 -24.23
N ALA A 34 11.49 24.95 -23.09
CA ALA A 34 11.44 24.14 -21.87
C ALA A 34 10.97 24.93 -20.64
N GLN A 35 9.91 25.74 -20.77
CA GLN A 35 9.11 26.14 -19.61
C GLN A 35 7.99 25.09 -19.45
N GLN A 36 8.35 23.91 -18.98
CA GLN A 36 7.35 22.98 -18.48
C GLN A 36 6.79 23.60 -17.20
N HIS A 37 5.54 24.05 -17.25
CA HIS A 37 4.77 24.33 -16.05
C HIS A 37 4.73 23.03 -15.22
N GLN A 38 5.64 22.91 -14.27
CA GLN A 38 5.55 21.94 -13.20
C GLN A 38 4.34 22.36 -12.36
N HIS A 39 3.19 21.79 -12.67
CA HIS A 39 2.10 21.72 -11.71
C HIS A 39 2.58 20.69 -10.68
N GLU A 40 3.32 21.17 -9.68
CA GLU A 40 3.55 20.40 -8.46
C GLU A 40 2.16 20.19 -7.85
N VAL A 41 1.54 19.05 -8.17
CA VAL A 41 0.38 18.58 -7.42
C VAL A 41 0.96 18.16 -6.07
N ALA A 42 1.13 19.14 -5.19
CA ALA A 42 1.31 18.90 -3.78
C ALA A 42 0.06 18.12 -3.35
N VAL A 43 0.19 16.80 -3.28
CA VAL A 43 -0.82 15.93 -2.70
C VAL A 43 -0.96 16.42 -1.27
N LYS A 44 -1.97 17.24 -1.02
CA LYS A 44 -2.39 17.58 0.33
C LYS A 44 -2.74 16.24 0.98
N ALA A 45 -1.83 15.75 1.82
CA ALA A 45 -2.14 14.66 2.72
C ALA A 45 -3.43 15.06 3.45
N ASN A 46 -4.47 14.25 3.33
CA ASN A 46 -5.72 14.51 4.03
C ASN A 46 -5.39 14.53 5.53
N ASP A 47 -5.39 15.71 6.14
CA ASP A 47 -5.09 15.96 7.56
C ASP A 47 -6.27 15.55 8.48
N GLY A 48 -7.13 14.65 7.99
CA GLY A 48 -8.29 14.14 8.71
C GLY A 48 -7.92 12.96 9.59
N ASP A 49 -8.71 12.72 10.63
CA ASP A 49 -8.54 11.57 11.53
C ASP A 49 -8.59 10.25 10.73
N VAL A 50 -7.50 9.48 10.77
CA VAL A 50 -7.37 8.23 10.02
C VAL A 50 -7.98 7.10 10.83
N ILE A 51 -9.21 6.73 10.48
CA ILE A 51 -9.89 5.58 11.10
C ILE A 51 -9.46 4.31 10.37
N THR A 52 -8.74 3.43 11.06
CA THR A 52 -8.47 2.07 10.55
C THR A 52 -9.69 1.19 10.81
N VAL A 53 -10.40 0.82 9.75
CA VAL A 53 -11.51 -0.14 9.83
C VAL A 53 -11.00 -1.54 9.55
N THR A 54 -10.96 -2.40 10.57
CA THR A 54 -10.70 -3.83 10.39
C THR A 54 -12.00 -4.63 10.50
N ALA A 55 -12.24 -5.56 9.58
CA ALA A 55 -13.34 -6.51 9.68
C ALA A 55 -12.85 -7.84 10.29
N SER A 56 -13.72 -8.52 11.05
CA SER A 56 -13.45 -9.89 11.51
C SER A 56 -13.39 -10.84 10.32
N LEU A 57 -12.41 -11.74 10.31
CA LEU A 57 -12.32 -12.84 9.34
C LEU A 57 -13.49 -13.84 9.47
N TYR A 58 -14.18 -13.85 10.61
CA TYR A 58 -15.26 -14.79 10.92
C TYR A 58 -16.57 -14.09 11.25
N SER A 59 -17.67 -14.65 10.73
CA SER A 59 -19.03 -14.23 11.07
C SER A 59 -19.43 -14.73 12.45
N PRO A 60 -20.02 -13.89 13.32
CA PRO A 60 -20.57 -14.32 14.61
C PRO A 60 -21.67 -15.39 14.50
N MET A 61 -22.28 -15.55 13.33
CA MET A 61 -23.33 -16.55 13.08
C MET A 61 -22.77 -17.97 12.94
N THR A 62 -21.47 -18.11 12.74
CA THR A 62 -20.84 -19.41 12.51
C THR A 62 -19.72 -19.62 13.51
N ILE A 63 -19.88 -20.64 14.34
CA ILE A 63 -18.87 -21.05 15.31
C ILE A 63 -18.21 -22.32 14.79
N VAL A 64 -16.89 -22.25 14.54
CA VAL A 64 -16.07 -23.40 14.15
C VAL A 64 -15.17 -23.76 15.32
N THR A 65 -15.27 -25.00 15.78
CA THR A 65 -14.45 -25.50 16.89
C THR A 65 -14.13 -26.97 16.71
N SER A 66 -12.94 -27.40 17.12
CA SER A 66 -12.49 -28.78 17.00
C SER A 66 -12.78 -29.55 18.30
N PRO A 67 -13.49 -30.70 18.23
CA PRO A 67 -13.68 -31.58 19.38
C PRO A 67 -12.39 -32.16 19.95
N LYS A 68 -11.32 -32.17 19.14
CA LYS A 68 -10.00 -32.68 19.55
C LYS A 68 -9.22 -31.69 20.39
N THR A 69 -9.60 -30.41 20.38
CA THR A 69 -8.95 -29.40 21.22
C THR A 69 -9.23 -29.73 22.68
N PRO A 70 -8.20 -29.99 23.52
CA PRO A 70 -8.41 -30.31 24.92
C PRO A 70 -9.17 -29.18 25.62
N ARG A 71 -10.21 -29.55 26.36
CA ARG A 71 -10.95 -28.63 27.24
C ARG A 71 -10.66 -28.99 28.68
N GLN A 72 -10.38 -27.98 29.50
CA GLN A 72 -9.99 -28.11 30.91
C GLN A 72 -11.13 -27.63 31.82
N PRO A 73 -11.26 -28.13 33.07
CA PRO A 73 -10.39 -29.08 33.78
C PRO A 73 -10.64 -30.57 33.48
N VAL A 74 -11.81 -30.92 32.92
CA VAL A 74 -12.13 -32.29 32.49
C VAL A 74 -12.55 -32.29 31.02
N PRO A 75 -12.10 -33.27 30.21
CA PRO A 75 -12.61 -33.44 28.86
C PRO A 75 -14.13 -33.66 28.87
N ALA A 76 -14.81 -33.21 27.81
CA ALA A 76 -16.25 -33.39 27.69
C ALA A 76 -16.62 -34.88 27.66
N SER A 77 -17.58 -35.30 28.48
CA SER A 77 -18.00 -36.71 28.50
C SER A 77 -18.94 -37.10 27.36
N ASP A 78 -19.69 -36.14 26.80
CA ASP A 78 -20.60 -36.34 25.69
C ASP A 78 -20.72 -35.05 24.83
N GLY A 79 -21.62 -35.08 23.83
CA GLY A 79 -21.84 -33.93 22.96
C GLY A 79 -22.46 -32.71 23.67
N SER A 80 -23.32 -32.92 24.67
CA SER A 80 -23.98 -31.82 25.39
C SER A 80 -23.01 -31.08 26.31
N ASP A 81 -22.16 -31.85 26.99
CA ASP A 81 -21.06 -31.38 27.81
C ASP A 81 -20.00 -30.64 26.98
N TYR A 82 -19.85 -31.03 25.70
CA TYR A 82 -19.06 -30.27 24.75
C TYR A 82 -19.74 -28.94 24.38
N LEU A 83 -21.02 -28.98 23.97
CA LEU A 83 -21.74 -27.81 23.49
C LEU A 83 -21.90 -26.72 24.55
N LYS A 84 -22.06 -27.05 25.84
CA LYS A 84 -22.19 -26.06 26.93
C LYS A 84 -21.00 -25.08 27.02
N THR A 85 -19.87 -25.41 26.41
CA THR A 85 -18.67 -24.55 26.36
C THR A 85 -18.73 -23.49 25.26
N ILE A 86 -19.70 -23.60 24.34
CA ILE A 86 -19.97 -22.62 23.29
C ILE A 86 -21.00 -21.62 23.84
N PRO A 87 -20.77 -20.30 23.72
CA PRO A 87 -21.71 -19.29 24.19
C PRO A 87 -23.12 -19.47 23.58
N GLY A 88 -24.13 -19.33 24.43
CA GLY A 88 -25.54 -19.50 24.04
C GLY A 88 -26.05 -20.95 24.11
N PHE A 89 -25.20 -21.92 24.41
CA PHE A 89 -25.62 -23.27 24.78
C PHE A 89 -25.68 -23.44 26.30
N SER A 90 -26.68 -24.18 26.76
CA SER A 90 -26.78 -24.75 28.10
C SER A 90 -27.20 -26.22 28.00
N GLN A 91 -27.31 -26.93 29.13
CA GLN A 91 -27.76 -28.31 29.16
C GLN A 91 -28.83 -28.55 30.24
N ILE A 92 -29.80 -29.39 29.93
CA ILE A 92 -30.70 -30.02 30.90
C ILE A 92 -30.00 -31.31 31.36
N ARG A 93 -29.75 -31.43 32.66
CA ARG A 93 -28.90 -32.51 33.21
C ARG A 93 -29.73 -33.77 33.49
N ASN A 94 -29.31 -34.88 32.88
CA ASN A 94 -29.87 -36.23 33.13
C ASN A 94 -28.97 -37.13 34.00
N GLY A 95 -27.87 -36.59 34.55
CA GLY A 95 -26.88 -37.34 35.32
C GLY A 95 -25.47 -36.86 35.03
N GLY A 96 -24.52 -37.79 34.96
CA GLY A 96 -23.13 -37.51 34.58
C GLY A 96 -22.93 -37.34 33.07
N THR A 97 -23.78 -37.95 32.24
CA THR A 97 -23.74 -37.92 30.77
C THR A 97 -25.17 -37.90 30.19
N ASN A 98 -25.29 -37.77 28.88
CA ASN A 98 -26.54 -37.72 28.10
C ASN A 98 -27.46 -36.56 28.51
N GLY A 99 -26.88 -35.38 28.76
CA GLY A 99 -27.67 -34.17 28.98
C GLY A 99 -28.29 -33.66 27.68
N ASP A 100 -29.43 -33.00 27.75
CA ASP A 100 -30.07 -32.43 26.56
C ASP A 100 -29.58 -30.99 26.32
N PRO A 101 -28.97 -30.68 25.14
CA PRO A 101 -28.49 -29.34 24.86
C PRO A 101 -29.66 -28.37 24.60
N VAL A 102 -29.51 -27.14 25.06
CA VAL A 102 -30.48 -26.05 24.85
C VAL A 102 -29.74 -24.87 24.22
N PHE A 103 -30.21 -24.41 23.06
CA PHE A 103 -29.61 -23.26 22.38
C PHE A 103 -30.48 -22.02 22.59
N ARG A 104 -29.97 -21.03 23.32
CA ARG A 104 -30.66 -19.75 23.59
C ARG A 104 -32.08 -19.93 24.13
N GLY A 105 -32.29 -20.96 24.97
CA GLY A 105 -33.60 -21.30 25.55
C GLY A 105 -34.48 -22.21 24.68
N MET A 106 -34.07 -22.53 23.45
CA MET A 106 -34.77 -23.49 22.59
C MET A 106 -34.22 -24.90 22.86
N SER A 107 -35.02 -25.74 23.48
CA SER A 107 -34.76 -27.18 23.58
C SER A 107 -35.42 -27.92 22.41
N ARG A 108 -34.98 -29.15 22.18
CA ARG A 108 -35.78 -30.13 21.42
C ARG A 108 -37.17 -30.23 22.07
N ALA A 109 -38.22 -30.21 21.23
CA ALA A 109 -39.57 -30.61 21.62
C ALA A 109 -39.67 -32.15 21.69
#